data_AF-G1P6T7-F1
#
_entry.id   AF-G1P6T7-F1
#
_cell.length_a   1.000
_cell.length_b   1.000
_cell.length_c   1.000
_cell.angle_alpha   90.00
_cell.angle_beta   90.00
_cell.angle_gamma   90.00
#
_symmetry.space_group_name_H-M   'P 1'
#
loop_
_entity.id
_entity.type
_entity.pdbx_description
1 polymer ?
#
loop_
_entity_poly.entity_id
_entity_poly.type
_entity_poly.pdbx_seq_one_letter_code
_entity_poly.pdbx_strand_id
1 'polypeptide(L)'
;MGPRFPLLVAALGSCLLPALGCLWCDKRVVEALKSLETDYLPDHLGAEHHKALMEKLEDTVKDFKNLELEEDESFLEVVDDDTLEKGTWSFLKELKRITDSDVKGELLVKELFWMLKQQKETFARHVSLFQKDEAALCPNKCGMMLQTLTWCNSCEKKVHACRKNLDCGERRVNVHEMEDMILDCELNWHHISEGLTDYTFYRVWKNKPESMVYKGTAPTLTKTKANPSDAGTYRCQLNTVKNSPATIIRYHVRVLPKRVVEETPSTNIIPNPEDVTLDEVTWKPNKSAATTIPPPSPSSAAQSPTVENMLRSLLVGLLIWGFVVLIASIVIL
;
A
#
# COMPACT_ATOMS: atom_id res chain seq x y z
N MET A 1 4.28 -32.73 -52.39
CA MET A 1 3.86 -31.32 -52.52
C MET A 1 2.76 -31.04 -51.51
N GLY A 2 2.94 -29.99 -50.71
CA GLY A 2 1.96 -29.51 -49.73
C GLY A 2 2.66 -28.91 -48.50
N PRO A 3 3.03 -27.61 -48.51
CA PRO A 3 3.75 -27.00 -47.40
C PRO A 3 2.73 -26.57 -46.33
N ARG A 4 2.64 -27.33 -45.23
CA ARG A 4 1.84 -26.97 -44.04
C ARG A 4 2.72 -26.57 -42.84
N PHE A 5 3.84 -25.91 -43.11
CA PHE A 5 4.76 -25.45 -42.05
C PHE A 5 4.90 -23.93 -41.86
N PRO A 6 4.40 -22.99 -42.70
CA PRO A 6 4.64 -21.57 -42.42
C PRO A 6 3.62 -20.93 -41.46
N LEU A 7 2.49 -21.58 -41.14
CA LEU A 7 1.44 -20.99 -40.29
C LEU A 7 1.64 -21.17 -38.78
N LEU A 8 2.49 -22.11 -38.35
CA LEU A 8 2.80 -22.31 -36.92
C LEU A 8 3.91 -21.39 -36.40
N VAL A 9 4.72 -20.80 -37.28
CA VAL A 9 5.80 -19.88 -36.88
C VAL A 9 5.28 -18.44 -36.75
N ALA A 10 4.23 -18.06 -37.49
CA ALA A 10 3.63 -16.73 -37.39
C ALA A 10 2.84 -16.52 -36.07
N ALA A 11 2.35 -17.58 -35.43
CA ALA A 11 1.61 -17.51 -34.17
C ALA A 11 2.51 -17.40 -32.91
N LEU A 12 3.83 -17.66 -33.04
CA LEU A 12 4.80 -17.52 -31.95
C LEU A 12 5.48 -16.14 -31.93
N GLY A 13 5.34 -15.35 -33.00
CA GLY A 13 5.92 -14.00 -33.09
C GLY A 13 5.02 -12.88 -32.55
N SER A 14 3.74 -13.16 -32.25
CA SER A 14 2.74 -12.15 -31.86
C SER A 14 2.35 -12.19 -30.37
N CYS A 15 2.98 -13.03 -29.55
CA CYS A 15 2.72 -13.11 -28.10
C CYS A 15 3.85 -12.58 -27.22
N LEU A 16 4.91 -12.02 -27.81
CA LEU A 16 5.93 -11.28 -27.08
C LEU A 16 5.78 -9.82 -27.46
N LEU A 17 4.73 -9.16 -26.95
CA LEU A 17 4.83 -7.71 -26.78
C LEU A 17 6.15 -7.50 -26.02
N PRO A 18 7.07 -6.64 -26.51
CA PRO A 18 8.29 -6.38 -25.79
C PRO A 18 7.87 -5.88 -24.43
N ALA A 19 8.03 -6.71 -23.39
CA ALA A 19 7.55 -6.31 -22.09
C ALA A 19 8.27 -5.00 -21.74
N LEU A 20 7.49 -3.96 -21.51
CA LEU A 20 8.00 -2.64 -21.21
C LEU A 20 8.37 -2.60 -19.73
N GLY A 21 9.44 -1.88 -19.42
CA GLY A 21 9.78 -1.59 -18.02
C GLY A 21 8.78 -0.59 -17.47
N CYS A 22 8.42 -0.67 -16.19
CA CYS A 22 7.42 0.25 -15.62
C CYS A 22 7.80 1.72 -15.83
N LEU A 23 9.09 2.02 -15.71
CA LEU A 23 9.65 3.36 -15.92
C LEU A 23 9.46 3.86 -17.37
N TRP A 24 9.48 2.95 -18.35
CA TRP A 24 9.25 3.26 -19.76
C TRP A 24 7.81 3.70 -20.03
N CYS A 25 6.87 3.39 -19.14
CA CYS A 25 5.48 3.79 -19.28
C CYS A 25 5.26 5.30 -19.08
N ASP A 26 6.23 6.00 -18.50
CA ASP A 26 6.17 7.44 -18.35
C ASP A 26 6.73 8.16 -19.58
N LYS A 27 5.89 8.99 -20.21
CA LYS A 27 6.27 9.74 -21.41
C LYS A 27 7.48 10.65 -21.19
N ARG A 28 7.66 11.19 -19.97
CA ARG A 28 8.78 12.07 -19.66
C ARG A 28 10.11 11.33 -19.75
N VAL A 29 10.14 10.05 -19.40
CA VAL A 29 11.33 9.19 -19.52
C VAL A 29 11.68 8.99 -20.99
N VAL A 30 10.68 8.65 -21.82
CA VAL A 30 10.85 8.45 -23.26
C VAL A 30 11.32 9.75 -23.94
N GLU A 31 10.72 10.88 -23.59
CA GLU A 31 11.10 12.20 -24.09
C GLU A 31 12.52 12.60 -23.68
N ALA A 32 12.92 12.32 -22.43
CA ALA A 32 14.27 12.61 -21.96
C ALA A 32 15.34 11.76 -22.66
N LEU A 33 15.06 10.49 -22.92
CA LEU A 33 15.96 9.63 -23.72
C LEU A 33 16.06 10.11 -25.16
N LYS A 34 14.95 10.56 -25.75
CA LYS A 34 14.96 11.15 -27.08
C LYS A 34 15.78 12.45 -27.12
N SER A 35 15.63 13.33 -26.15
CA SER A 35 16.43 14.56 -26.04
C SER A 35 17.91 14.26 -25.79
N LEU A 36 18.23 13.21 -25.01
CA LEU A 36 19.61 12.73 -24.88
C LEU A 36 20.21 12.40 -26.25
N GLU A 37 19.49 11.65 -27.09
CA GLU A 37 19.92 11.28 -28.44
C GLU A 37 20.07 12.49 -29.37
N THR A 38 19.06 13.36 -29.43
CA THR A 38 18.99 14.42 -30.44
C THR A 38 19.76 15.68 -30.06
N ASP A 39 19.83 15.99 -28.77
CA ASP A 39 20.27 17.30 -28.28
C ASP A 39 21.61 17.21 -27.53
N TYR A 40 21.90 16.09 -26.86
CA TYR A 40 23.10 15.94 -26.04
C TYR A 40 24.19 15.13 -26.73
N LEU A 41 23.91 13.92 -27.21
CA LEU A 41 24.93 13.04 -27.82
C LEU A 41 25.72 13.67 -28.98
N PRO A 42 25.16 14.50 -29.88
CA PRO A 42 25.91 15.08 -31.01
C PRO A 42 27.20 15.81 -30.62
N ASP A 43 27.20 16.49 -29.48
CA ASP A 43 28.33 17.30 -29.02
C ASP A 43 29.18 16.62 -27.93
N HIS A 44 28.82 15.39 -27.54
CA HIS A 44 29.38 14.70 -26.37
C HIS A 44 29.89 13.28 -26.65
N LEU A 45 29.57 12.70 -27.81
CA LEU A 45 30.03 11.37 -28.22
C LEU A 45 30.21 11.29 -29.75
N GLY A 46 31.16 10.48 -30.23
CA GLY A 46 31.34 10.23 -31.67
C GLY A 46 30.08 9.63 -32.30
N ALA A 47 29.72 10.13 -33.49
CA ALA A 47 28.47 9.78 -34.19
C ALA A 47 28.36 8.27 -34.51
N GLU A 48 29.49 7.60 -34.69
CA GLU A 48 29.59 6.15 -34.89
C GLU A 48 29.07 5.33 -33.70
N HIS A 49 28.96 5.94 -32.50
CA HIS A 49 28.53 5.27 -31.28
C HIS A 49 27.09 5.57 -30.87
N HIS A 50 26.45 6.61 -31.43
CA HIS A 50 25.12 7.09 -30.98
C HIS A 50 24.06 6.00 -31.01
N LYS A 51 23.88 5.35 -32.16
CA LYS A 51 22.85 4.33 -32.36
C LYS A 51 23.01 3.16 -31.39
N ALA A 52 24.23 2.60 -31.31
CA ALA A 52 24.50 1.45 -30.45
C ALA A 52 24.35 1.79 -28.96
N LEU A 53 24.70 3.01 -28.56
CA LEU A 53 24.48 3.49 -27.20
C LEU A 53 22.97 3.58 -26.90
N MET A 54 22.20 4.25 -27.76
CA MET A 54 20.77 4.46 -27.54
C MET A 54 19.99 3.14 -27.51
N GLU A 55 20.26 2.21 -28.44
CA GLU A 55 19.67 0.87 -28.42
C GLU A 55 19.90 0.19 -27.05
N LYS A 56 21.13 0.24 -26.54
CA LYS A 56 21.47 -0.38 -25.26
C LYS A 56 20.87 0.37 -24.05
N LEU A 57 20.78 1.70 -24.09
CA LEU A 57 20.13 2.49 -23.03
C LEU A 57 18.64 2.17 -22.97
N GLU A 58 17.95 2.18 -24.11
CA GLU A 58 16.53 1.85 -24.18
C GLU A 58 16.24 0.44 -23.69
N ASP A 59 17.03 -0.54 -24.15
CA ASP A 59 16.89 -1.92 -23.71
C ASP A 59 17.09 -2.06 -22.20
N THR A 60 18.07 -1.33 -21.65
CA THR A 60 18.30 -1.32 -20.19
C THR A 60 17.13 -0.71 -19.43
N VAL A 61 16.53 0.39 -19.91
CA VAL A 61 15.35 1.01 -19.25
C VAL A 61 14.12 0.12 -19.40
N LYS A 62 13.92 -0.52 -20.56
CA LYS A 62 12.84 -1.52 -20.76
C LYS A 62 13.03 -2.75 -19.87
N ASP A 63 14.25 -3.07 -19.48
CA ASP A 63 14.57 -4.14 -18.53
C ASP A 63 14.21 -3.80 -17.06
N PHE A 64 13.69 -2.60 -16.76
CA PHE A 64 13.15 -2.27 -15.43
C PHE A 64 11.83 -3.01 -15.12
N LYS A 65 11.41 -3.93 -15.98
CA LYS A 65 10.42 -4.97 -15.67
C LYS A 65 11.01 -6.16 -14.92
N ASN A 66 12.31 -6.43 -15.10
CA ASN A 66 13.01 -7.58 -14.52
C ASN A 66 13.77 -7.08 -13.29
N LEU A 67 13.02 -6.86 -12.21
CA LEU A 67 13.57 -6.36 -10.97
C LEU A 67 13.99 -7.53 -10.08
N GLU A 68 15.23 -7.49 -9.63
CA GLU A 68 15.70 -8.35 -8.55
C GLU A 68 15.15 -7.78 -7.25
N LEU A 69 14.11 -8.41 -6.71
CA LEU A 69 13.54 -8.09 -5.42
C LEU A 69 14.27 -8.88 -4.32
N GLU A 70 14.20 -8.41 -3.08
CA GLU A 70 14.74 -9.12 -1.92
C GLU A 70 13.93 -10.41 -1.66
N GLU A 71 14.60 -11.49 -1.23
CA GLU A 71 14.03 -12.74 -0.65
C GLU A 71 12.78 -13.34 -1.32
N ASP A 72 12.94 -14.36 -2.18
CA ASP A 72 11.87 -15.22 -2.74
C ASP A 72 10.64 -14.49 -3.37
N GLU A 73 10.76 -13.19 -3.61
CA GLU A 73 9.68 -12.35 -4.12
C GLU A 73 9.61 -12.34 -5.64
N SER A 74 8.44 -12.68 -6.17
CA SER A 74 8.13 -12.44 -7.57
C SER A 74 7.58 -11.02 -7.72
N PHE A 75 8.26 -10.21 -8.52
CA PHE A 75 7.73 -8.93 -8.95
C PHE A 75 6.41 -9.13 -9.70
N LEU A 76 5.33 -8.50 -9.23
CA LEU A 76 4.00 -8.64 -9.83
C LEU A 76 3.79 -7.89 -11.16
N GLU A 77 4.83 -7.25 -11.71
CA GLU A 77 4.76 -6.44 -12.94
C GLU A 77 3.72 -5.32 -12.92
N VAL A 78 3.36 -4.84 -11.72
CA VAL A 78 2.42 -3.74 -11.51
C VAL A 78 2.96 -2.76 -10.49
N VAL A 79 2.63 -1.48 -10.70
CA VAL A 79 2.93 -0.36 -9.80
C VAL A 79 1.74 0.59 -9.71
N ASP A 80 1.59 1.29 -8.60
CA ASP A 80 0.70 2.44 -8.51
C ASP A 80 1.35 3.71 -9.10
N ASP A 81 0.55 4.78 -9.24
CA ASP A 81 1.00 6.04 -9.82
C ASP A 81 2.11 6.70 -8.98
N ASP A 82 2.02 6.62 -7.65
CA ASP A 82 3.01 7.22 -6.74
C ASP A 82 4.38 6.53 -6.83
N THR A 83 4.41 5.20 -6.94
CA THR A 83 5.65 4.44 -7.12
C THR A 83 6.28 4.72 -8.48
N LEU A 84 5.47 4.79 -9.54
CA LEU A 84 5.93 5.17 -10.86
C LEU A 84 6.50 6.59 -10.88
N GLU A 85 5.81 7.55 -10.25
CA GLU A 85 6.27 8.95 -10.15
C GLU A 85 7.61 9.06 -9.44
N LYS A 86 7.78 8.37 -8.29
CA LYS A 86 9.06 8.36 -7.54
C LYS A 86 10.20 7.83 -8.41
N GLY A 87 9.96 6.73 -9.14
CA GLY A 87 10.93 6.15 -10.07
C GLY A 87 11.29 7.10 -11.21
N THR A 88 10.28 7.66 -11.88
CA THR A 88 10.45 8.63 -12.96
C THR A 88 11.24 9.85 -12.51
N TRP A 89 10.86 10.44 -11.38
CA TRP A 89 11.52 11.64 -10.87
C TRP A 89 12.99 11.37 -10.52
N SER A 90 13.27 10.25 -9.83
CA SER A 90 14.63 9.86 -9.48
C SER A 90 15.50 9.65 -10.72
N PHE A 91 14.99 8.94 -11.72
CA PHE A 91 15.68 8.70 -12.98
C PHE A 91 15.99 10.01 -13.74
N LEU A 92 14.98 10.86 -13.93
CA LEU A 92 15.13 12.11 -14.66
C LEU A 92 16.09 13.07 -13.96
N LYS A 93 16.08 13.09 -12.62
CA LYS A 93 17.02 13.88 -11.83
C LYS A 93 18.46 13.45 -12.06
N GLU A 94 18.74 12.15 -12.03
CA GLU A 94 20.11 11.65 -12.25
C GLU A 94 20.57 11.78 -13.70
N LEU A 95 19.66 11.56 -14.66
CA LEU A 95 19.97 11.82 -16.07
C LEU A 95 20.32 13.30 -16.28
N LYS A 96 19.51 14.20 -15.70
CA LYS A 96 19.78 15.64 -15.74
C LYS A 96 21.11 16.01 -15.09
N ARG A 97 21.48 15.38 -13.97
CA ARG A 97 22.77 15.59 -13.31
C ARG A 97 23.95 15.27 -14.23
N ILE A 98 23.83 14.21 -15.04
CA ILE A 98 24.85 13.82 -16.02
C ILE A 98 24.89 14.81 -17.18
N THR A 99 23.74 15.21 -17.72
CA THR A 99 23.72 16.17 -18.84
C THR A 99 24.18 17.57 -18.41
N ASP A 100 23.89 17.97 -17.17
CA ASP A 100 24.32 19.27 -16.63
C ASP A 100 25.83 19.29 -16.29
N SER A 101 26.49 18.12 -16.21
CA SER A 101 27.93 18.04 -15.93
C SER A 101 28.82 18.22 -17.17
N ASP A 102 28.24 18.30 -18.37
CA ASP A 102 28.93 18.42 -19.67
C ASP A 102 29.98 17.30 -19.89
N VAL A 103 29.77 16.13 -19.28
CA VAL A 103 30.68 14.99 -19.41
C VAL A 103 30.61 14.37 -20.81
N LYS A 104 31.77 13.98 -21.37
CA LYS A 104 31.94 13.55 -22.78
C LYS A 104 32.65 12.21 -22.91
N GLY A 105 32.54 11.63 -24.11
CA GLY A 105 33.31 10.46 -24.54
C GLY A 105 33.04 9.21 -23.70
N GLU A 106 34.09 8.45 -23.42
CA GLU A 106 33.98 7.20 -22.66
C GLU A 106 33.44 7.39 -21.24
N LEU A 107 33.74 8.54 -20.60
CA LEU A 107 33.28 8.83 -19.25
C LEU A 107 31.75 9.02 -19.20
N LEU A 108 31.17 9.70 -20.20
CA LEU A 108 29.71 9.82 -20.35
C LEU A 108 29.05 8.44 -20.40
N VAL A 109 29.58 7.53 -21.24
CA VAL A 109 29.04 6.18 -21.37
C VAL A 109 29.08 5.44 -20.02
N LYS A 110 30.20 5.53 -19.29
CA LYS A 110 30.34 4.91 -17.97
C LYS A 110 29.35 5.49 -16.96
N GLU A 111 29.19 6.80 -16.91
CA GLU A 111 28.25 7.46 -15.99
C GLU A 111 26.79 7.09 -16.29
N LEU A 112 26.39 7.04 -17.57
CA LEU A 112 25.04 6.65 -17.96
C LEU A 112 24.71 5.22 -17.53
N PHE A 113 25.57 4.24 -17.81
CA PHE A 113 25.33 2.85 -17.41
C PHE A 113 25.44 2.63 -15.90
N TRP A 114 26.32 3.38 -15.23
CA TRP A 114 26.38 3.36 -13.77
C TRP A 114 25.10 3.90 -13.15
N MET A 115 24.60 5.03 -13.66
CA MET A 115 23.33 5.62 -13.25
C MET A 115 22.17 4.65 -13.49
N LEU A 116 22.08 4.02 -14.66
CA LEU A 116 21.03 3.04 -14.96
C LEU A 116 21.01 1.88 -13.96
N LYS A 117 22.19 1.33 -13.61
CA LYS A 117 22.28 0.28 -12.59
C LYS A 117 21.74 0.76 -11.24
N GLN A 118 22.18 1.94 -10.79
CA GLN A 118 21.75 2.51 -9.51
C GLN A 118 20.25 2.86 -9.49
N GLN A 119 19.71 3.36 -10.60
CA GLN A 119 18.29 3.66 -10.71
C GLN A 119 17.45 2.38 -10.78
N LYS A 120 17.95 1.29 -11.38
CA LYS A 120 17.28 -0.01 -11.34
C LYS A 120 17.16 -0.54 -9.92
N GLU A 121 18.26 -0.51 -9.15
CA GLU A 121 18.29 -0.89 -7.73
C GLU A 121 17.35 -0.02 -6.88
N THR A 122 17.37 1.31 -7.11
CA THR A 122 16.49 2.26 -6.41
C THR A 122 15.02 2.02 -6.72
N PHE A 123 14.69 1.77 -7.99
CA PHE A 123 13.34 1.47 -8.42
C PHE A 123 12.84 0.13 -7.87
N ALA A 124 13.69 -0.90 -7.86
CA ALA A 124 13.39 -2.19 -7.24
C ALA A 124 13.01 -2.02 -5.76
N ARG A 125 13.71 -1.17 -5.00
CA ARG A 125 13.35 -0.86 -3.61
C ARG A 125 11.98 -0.19 -3.49
N HIS A 126 11.67 0.78 -4.36
CA HIS A 126 10.35 1.44 -4.35
C HIS A 126 9.23 0.45 -4.65
N VAL A 127 9.44 -0.43 -5.63
CA VAL A 127 8.51 -1.51 -5.98
C VAL A 127 8.34 -2.52 -4.84
N SER A 128 9.43 -2.96 -4.22
CA SER A 128 9.36 -3.89 -3.08
C SER A 128 8.58 -3.27 -1.93
N LEU A 129 8.80 -2.00 -1.60
CA LEU A 129 8.00 -1.28 -0.61
C LEU A 129 6.51 -1.26 -0.98
N PHE A 130 6.16 -0.93 -2.22
CA PHE A 130 4.77 -0.94 -2.68
C PHE A 130 4.10 -2.33 -2.58
N GLN A 131 4.83 -3.39 -2.93
CA GLN A 131 4.27 -4.75 -2.94
C GLN A 131 4.23 -5.40 -1.54
N LYS A 132 5.17 -5.05 -0.65
CA LYS A 132 5.22 -5.52 0.74
C LYS A 132 4.30 -4.76 1.67
N ASP A 133 4.17 -3.46 1.45
CA ASP A 133 3.44 -2.61 2.35
C ASP A 133 1.95 -2.95 2.24
N GLU A 134 1.43 -3.58 3.30
CA GLU A 134 -0.01 -3.83 3.45
C GLU A 134 -0.82 -2.53 3.39
N ALA A 135 -0.21 -1.35 3.47
CA ALA A 135 -0.87 -0.07 3.26
C ALA A 135 -0.93 0.37 1.79
N ALA A 136 -0.12 -0.20 0.89
CA ALA A 136 0.05 0.28 -0.48
C ALA A 136 -0.70 -0.59 -1.51
N LEU A 137 -0.40 -1.89 -1.60
CA LEU A 137 -1.09 -2.80 -2.51
C LEU A 137 -2.24 -3.52 -1.79
N CYS A 138 -3.48 -3.26 -2.23
CA CYS A 138 -4.68 -3.87 -1.66
C CYS A 138 -4.77 -3.79 -0.11
N PRO A 139 -4.76 -2.57 0.47
CA PRO A 139 -4.74 -2.37 1.91
C PRO A 139 -6.02 -2.75 2.65
N ASN A 140 -7.08 -3.05 1.92
CA ASN A 140 -8.33 -3.44 2.51
C ASN A 140 -8.22 -4.83 3.16
N LYS A 141 -8.54 -4.91 4.45
CA LYS A 141 -8.62 -6.18 5.22
C LYS A 141 -9.93 -6.93 4.97
N CYS A 142 -10.94 -6.23 4.46
CA CYS A 142 -12.27 -6.71 4.13
C CYS A 142 -12.82 -5.89 2.96
N GLY A 143 -13.99 -6.25 2.43
CA GLY A 143 -14.63 -5.57 1.32
C GLY A 143 -13.95 -5.80 -0.03
N MET A 144 -14.28 -4.91 -0.96
CA MET A 144 -13.69 -4.82 -2.29
C MET A 144 -13.20 -3.39 -2.51
N MET A 145 -11.88 -3.22 -2.56
CA MET A 145 -11.25 -1.97 -2.96
C MET A 145 -10.95 -2.01 -4.46
N LEU A 146 -11.13 -0.87 -5.13
CA LEU A 146 -10.74 -0.67 -6.52
C LEU A 146 -9.53 0.26 -6.56
N GLN A 147 -8.43 -0.21 -7.12
CA GLN A 147 -7.15 0.50 -7.17
C GLN A 147 -6.65 0.55 -8.61
N THR A 148 -6.39 1.72 -9.17
CA THR A 148 -5.71 1.81 -10.48
C THR A 148 -4.25 1.44 -10.35
N LEU A 149 -3.82 0.49 -11.17
CA LEU A 149 -2.44 0.06 -11.29
C LEU A 149 -1.98 0.17 -12.74
N THR A 150 -0.71 0.51 -12.93
CA THR A 150 -0.03 0.47 -14.22
C THR A 150 0.58 -0.91 -14.41
N TRP A 151 0.17 -1.60 -15.48
CA TRP A 151 0.76 -2.87 -15.90
C TRP A 151 2.03 -2.60 -16.69
N CYS A 152 3.18 -2.96 -16.15
CA CYS A 152 4.46 -2.56 -16.70
C CYS A 152 4.68 -3.10 -18.11
N ASN A 153 4.25 -4.34 -18.37
CA ASN A 153 4.45 -4.98 -19.66
C ASN A 153 3.73 -4.29 -20.85
N SER A 154 2.58 -3.64 -20.62
CA SER A 154 1.78 -2.98 -21.66
C SER A 154 1.64 -1.47 -21.48
N CYS A 155 2.08 -0.93 -20.34
CA CYS A 155 1.85 0.45 -19.91
C CYS A 155 0.37 0.85 -19.84
N GLU A 156 -0.52 -0.14 -19.68
CA GLU A 156 -1.94 0.10 -19.52
C GLU A 156 -2.28 0.35 -18.05
N LYS A 157 -2.99 1.44 -17.78
CA LYS A 157 -3.65 1.67 -16.50
C LYS A 157 -4.94 0.87 -16.43
N LYS A 158 -5.06 0.00 -15.44
CA LYS A 158 -6.26 -0.81 -15.21
C LYS A 158 -6.68 -0.73 -13.77
N VAL A 159 -8.00 -0.70 -13.56
CA VAL A 159 -8.59 -0.83 -12.23
C VAL A 159 -8.46 -2.28 -11.76
N HIS A 160 -7.59 -2.51 -10.80
CA HIS A 160 -7.46 -3.76 -10.08
C HIS A 160 -8.50 -3.82 -8.95
N ALA A 161 -9.12 -4.99 -8.76
CA ALA A 161 -10.12 -5.20 -7.73
C ALA A 161 -9.57 -6.09 -6.61
N CYS A 162 -9.22 -5.45 -5.50
CA CYS A 162 -8.72 -6.04 -4.27
C CYS A 162 -9.87 -6.67 -3.48
N ARG A 163 -10.15 -7.95 -3.77
CA ARG A 163 -11.29 -8.67 -3.19
C ARG A 163 -10.90 -9.39 -1.89
N LYS A 164 -11.65 -9.13 -0.83
CA LYS A 164 -11.61 -9.85 0.45
C LYS A 164 -13.04 -10.26 0.83
N ASN A 165 -13.25 -10.67 2.08
CA ASN A 165 -14.61 -10.92 2.59
C ASN A 165 -15.42 -9.62 2.59
N LEU A 166 -16.56 -9.62 1.90
CA LEU A 166 -17.42 -8.45 1.73
C LEU A 166 -17.99 -7.90 3.05
N ASP A 167 -18.26 -8.80 4.00
CA ASP A 167 -18.71 -8.41 5.34
C ASP A 167 -17.49 -8.00 6.17
N CYS A 168 -17.41 -6.71 6.48
CA CYS A 168 -16.35 -6.10 7.27
C CYS A 168 -16.59 -6.25 8.78
N GLY A 169 -17.58 -7.05 9.17
CA GLY A 169 -17.83 -7.44 10.54
C GLY A 169 -18.96 -6.66 11.21
N GLU A 170 -19.09 -6.90 12.51
CA GLU A 170 -20.17 -6.36 13.32
C GLU A 170 -19.64 -5.38 14.37
N ARG A 171 -20.33 -4.27 14.54
CA ARG A 171 -20.02 -3.22 15.54
C ARG A 171 -21.13 -3.17 16.58
N ARG A 172 -20.77 -3.14 17.87
CA ARG A 172 -21.74 -2.93 18.96
C ARG A 172 -21.70 -1.47 19.37
N VAL A 173 -22.85 -0.80 19.36
CA VAL A 173 -22.96 0.63 19.69
C VAL A 173 -23.90 0.78 20.87
N ASN A 174 -23.40 1.32 21.98
CA ASN A 174 -24.22 1.69 23.12
C ASN A 174 -24.35 3.22 23.11
N VAL A 175 -25.57 3.72 23.19
CA VAL A 175 -25.87 5.16 23.23
C VAL A 175 -26.85 5.41 24.36
N HIS A 176 -26.69 6.47 25.15
CA HIS A 176 -27.71 6.81 26.14
C HIS A 176 -28.89 7.52 25.48
N GLU A 177 -30.08 7.34 26.05
CA GLU A 177 -31.26 8.10 25.64
C GLU A 177 -30.98 9.61 25.70
N MET A 178 -31.48 10.37 24.72
CA MET A 178 -31.23 11.79 24.47
C MET A 178 -29.85 12.15 23.91
N GLU A 179 -28.89 11.22 23.86
CA GLU A 179 -27.61 11.42 23.15
C GLU A 179 -27.77 11.13 21.64
N ASP A 180 -26.79 11.56 20.85
CA ASP A 180 -26.79 11.32 19.41
C ASP A 180 -26.20 9.94 19.09
N MET A 181 -26.96 9.12 18.37
CA MET A 181 -26.46 7.84 17.85
C MET A 181 -25.70 8.11 16.55
N ILE A 182 -24.44 7.69 16.50
CA ILE A 182 -23.58 7.82 15.32
C ILE A 182 -23.14 6.42 14.88
N LEU A 183 -23.47 6.04 13.65
CA LEU A 183 -22.99 4.82 13.01
C LEU A 183 -22.01 5.21 11.90
N ASP A 184 -20.73 4.93 12.11
CA ASP A 184 -19.68 5.25 11.15
C ASP A 184 -19.35 4.04 10.29
N CYS A 185 -19.46 4.19 8.97
CA CYS A 185 -19.20 3.16 7.97
C CYS A 185 -17.88 3.38 7.21
N GLU A 186 -17.15 4.45 7.50
CA GLU A 186 -15.87 4.73 6.87
C GLU A 186 -14.84 3.66 7.26
N LEU A 187 -14.04 3.26 6.28
CA LEU A 187 -12.81 2.49 6.47
C LEU A 187 -11.64 3.29 5.88
N ASN A 188 -10.45 3.06 6.43
CA ASN A 188 -9.23 3.77 6.03
C ASN A 188 -8.93 3.72 4.53
N TRP A 189 -9.40 2.71 3.80
CA TRP A 189 -9.15 2.56 2.36
C TRP A 189 -10.27 3.15 1.48
N HIS A 190 -11.37 3.65 2.05
CA HIS A 190 -12.48 4.19 1.24
C HIS A 190 -12.05 5.42 0.44
N HIS A 191 -11.34 6.36 1.05
CA HIS A 191 -10.93 7.60 0.38
C HIS A 191 -9.92 7.40 -0.77
N ILE A 192 -9.19 6.27 -0.78
CA ILE A 192 -8.25 5.90 -1.85
C ILE A 192 -8.84 4.90 -2.86
N SER A 193 -10.03 4.35 -2.59
CA SER A 193 -10.67 3.43 -3.51
C SER A 193 -11.40 4.21 -4.61
N GLU A 194 -11.22 3.74 -5.84
CA GLU A 194 -11.89 4.33 -6.99
C GLU A 194 -13.31 3.81 -7.19
N GLY A 195 -14.11 4.55 -7.95
CA GLY A 195 -15.42 4.10 -8.42
C GLY A 195 -16.41 3.78 -7.30
N LEU A 196 -16.27 4.41 -6.12
CA LEU A 196 -17.25 4.36 -5.05
C LEU A 196 -18.43 5.29 -5.32
N THR A 197 -19.56 5.00 -4.70
CA THR A 197 -20.82 5.75 -4.82
C THR A 197 -21.30 6.19 -3.43
N ASP A 198 -22.60 6.10 -3.16
CA ASP A 198 -23.18 6.51 -1.89
C ASP A 198 -23.08 5.41 -0.83
N TYR A 199 -22.90 5.85 0.42
CA TYR A 199 -23.20 5.04 1.59
C TYR A 199 -24.71 4.94 1.75
N THR A 200 -25.20 3.72 1.92
CA THR A 200 -26.61 3.46 2.19
C THR A 200 -26.75 2.72 3.52
N PHE A 201 -27.53 3.27 4.43
CA PHE A 201 -27.83 2.65 5.70
C PHE A 201 -29.24 2.09 5.69
N TYR A 202 -29.36 0.87 6.20
CA TYR A 202 -30.60 0.13 6.34
C TYR A 202 -30.85 -0.18 7.80
N ARG A 203 -32.10 -0.09 8.21
CA ARG A 203 -32.60 -0.67 9.45
C ARG A 203 -33.06 -2.10 9.17
N VAL A 204 -32.48 -3.05 9.90
CA VAL A 204 -32.75 -4.49 9.72
C VAL A 204 -33.74 -4.94 10.78
N TRP A 205 -34.85 -5.52 10.32
CA TRP A 205 -35.93 -6.01 11.17
C TRP A 205 -35.91 -7.54 11.21
N LYS A 206 -36.31 -8.14 12.33
CA LYS A 206 -36.35 -9.62 12.46
C LYS A 206 -37.34 -10.28 11.49
N ASN A 207 -38.52 -9.66 11.31
CA ASN A 207 -39.66 -10.26 10.59
C ASN A 207 -40.24 -9.33 9.51
N LYS A 208 -39.46 -8.34 9.04
CA LYS A 208 -39.87 -7.37 8.01
C LYS A 208 -38.69 -7.14 7.06
N PRO A 209 -38.95 -6.76 5.80
CA PRO A 209 -37.88 -6.34 4.91
C PRO A 209 -37.12 -5.16 5.51
N GLU A 210 -35.82 -5.09 5.23
CA GLU A 210 -35.01 -3.96 5.65
C GLU A 210 -35.52 -2.64 5.05
N SER A 211 -35.42 -1.56 5.80
CA SER A 211 -35.84 -0.24 5.37
C SER A 211 -34.64 0.69 5.26
N MET A 212 -34.45 1.32 4.09
CA MET A 212 -33.43 2.34 3.91
C MET A 212 -33.74 3.54 4.81
N VAL A 213 -32.76 3.94 5.62
CA VAL A 213 -32.87 5.07 6.55
C VAL A 213 -32.00 6.26 6.14
N TYR A 214 -30.99 6.02 5.31
CA TYR A 214 -30.13 7.07 4.76
C TYR A 214 -29.46 6.59 3.48
N LYS A 215 -29.24 7.52 2.55
CA LYS A 215 -28.40 7.36 1.38
C LYS A 215 -27.71 8.69 1.08
N GLY A 216 -26.39 8.67 0.92
CA GLY A 216 -25.62 9.86 0.56
C GLY A 216 -24.12 9.62 0.61
N THR A 217 -23.35 10.67 0.32
CA THR A 217 -21.89 10.60 0.29
C THR A 217 -21.25 10.62 1.67
N ALA A 218 -21.93 11.13 2.71
CA ALA A 218 -21.37 11.11 4.05
C ALA A 218 -21.34 9.66 4.59
N PRO A 219 -20.22 9.22 5.19
CA PRO A 219 -20.04 7.84 5.63
C PRO A 219 -20.73 7.52 6.95
N THR A 220 -21.37 8.51 7.58
CA THR A 220 -21.98 8.40 8.90
C THR A 220 -23.50 8.55 8.84
N LEU A 221 -24.20 7.72 9.62
CA LEU A 221 -25.59 7.94 9.97
C LEU A 221 -25.67 8.52 11.37
N THR A 222 -26.20 9.74 11.49
CA THR A 222 -26.47 10.39 12.77
C THR A 222 -27.96 10.46 13.04
N LYS A 223 -28.38 9.93 14.19
CA LYS A 223 -29.75 10.07 14.72
C LYS A 223 -29.68 10.86 16.01
N THR A 224 -30.12 12.11 15.95
CA THR A 224 -30.13 13.01 17.10
C THR A 224 -31.15 12.56 18.14
N LYS A 225 -30.83 12.69 19.44
CA LYS A 225 -31.71 12.35 20.56
C LYS A 225 -32.27 10.93 20.45
N ALA A 226 -31.38 9.95 20.52
CA ALA A 226 -31.72 8.54 20.49
C ALA A 226 -32.75 8.19 21.58
N ASN A 227 -33.69 7.32 21.25
CA ASN A 227 -34.72 6.82 22.15
C ASN A 227 -34.79 5.28 22.10
N PRO A 228 -35.48 4.61 23.04
CA PRO A 228 -35.50 3.15 23.10
C PRO A 228 -35.93 2.43 21.81
N SER A 229 -36.73 3.07 20.95
CA SER A 229 -37.16 2.48 19.67
C SER A 229 -36.05 2.45 18.60
N ASP A 230 -35.02 3.28 18.76
CA ASP A 230 -33.83 3.28 17.89
C ASP A 230 -32.90 2.10 18.17
N ALA A 231 -33.07 1.37 19.29
CA ALA A 231 -32.31 0.15 19.55
C ALA A 231 -32.64 -0.95 18.52
N GLY A 232 -31.64 -1.68 18.03
CA GLY A 232 -31.83 -2.72 17.02
C GLY A 232 -30.63 -2.92 16.11
N THR A 233 -30.85 -3.61 14.99
CA THR A 233 -29.80 -3.92 14.02
C THR A 233 -29.84 -2.94 12.85
N TYR A 234 -28.69 -2.41 12.49
CA TYR A 234 -28.50 -1.59 11.29
C TYR A 234 -27.45 -2.23 10.39
N ARG A 235 -27.48 -1.88 9.12
CA ARG A 235 -26.52 -2.34 8.12
C ARG A 235 -26.13 -1.16 7.25
N CYS A 236 -24.84 -0.89 7.15
CA CYS A 236 -24.32 0.00 6.13
C CYS A 236 -23.87 -0.81 4.90
N GLN A 237 -24.07 -0.24 3.73
CA GLN A 237 -23.52 -0.70 2.47
C GLN A 237 -22.95 0.47 1.68
N LEU A 238 -21.67 0.39 1.35
CA LEU A 238 -21.04 1.26 0.36
C LEU A 238 -21.00 0.51 -0.97
N ASN A 239 -21.43 1.16 -2.06
CA ASN A 239 -21.48 0.56 -3.39
C ASN A 239 -20.40 1.11 -4.32
N THR A 240 -20.09 0.33 -5.35
CA THR A 240 -19.32 0.78 -6.51
C THR A 240 -20.24 1.27 -7.63
N VAL A 241 -19.66 1.95 -8.63
CA VAL A 241 -20.35 2.37 -9.87
C VAL A 241 -20.95 1.21 -10.66
N LYS A 242 -20.50 -0.03 -10.43
CA LYS A 242 -21.06 -1.26 -11.03
C LYS A 242 -22.23 -1.83 -10.22
N ASN A 243 -22.74 -1.09 -9.24
CA ASN A 243 -23.77 -1.53 -8.29
C ASN A 243 -23.41 -2.79 -7.49
N SER A 244 -22.12 -3.12 -7.39
CA SER A 244 -21.65 -4.14 -6.45
C SER A 244 -21.25 -3.50 -5.12
N PRO A 245 -21.53 -4.13 -3.98
CA PRO A 245 -21.08 -3.61 -2.69
C PRO A 245 -19.55 -3.64 -2.60
N ALA A 246 -18.96 -2.52 -2.18
CA ALA A 246 -17.57 -2.40 -1.80
C ALA A 246 -17.38 -2.75 -0.32
N THR A 247 -18.32 -2.40 0.55
CA THR A 247 -18.25 -2.66 2.00
C THR A 247 -19.63 -2.92 2.56
N ILE A 248 -19.74 -3.89 3.45
CA ILE A 248 -20.92 -4.12 4.29
C ILE A 248 -20.48 -4.17 5.74
N ILE A 249 -21.12 -3.38 6.61
CA ILE A 249 -20.89 -3.39 8.07
C ILE A 249 -22.24 -3.51 8.77
N ARG A 250 -22.32 -4.35 9.80
CA ARG A 250 -23.54 -4.49 10.63
C ARG A 250 -23.32 -3.82 11.98
N TYR A 251 -24.36 -3.20 12.51
CA TYR A 251 -24.35 -2.55 13.82
C TYR A 251 -25.44 -3.16 14.69
N HIS A 252 -25.10 -3.46 15.93
CA HIS A 252 -26.03 -3.84 16.98
C HIS A 252 -26.11 -2.71 17.99
N VAL A 253 -27.17 -1.90 17.87
CA VAL A 253 -27.39 -0.71 18.69
C VAL A 253 -28.19 -1.06 19.93
N ARG A 254 -27.70 -0.64 21.09
CA ARG A 254 -28.42 -0.65 22.35
C ARG A 254 -28.58 0.78 22.85
N VAL A 255 -29.81 1.14 23.20
CA VAL A 255 -30.10 2.43 23.83
C VAL A 255 -30.20 2.21 25.33
N LEU A 256 -29.30 2.84 26.07
CA LEU A 256 -29.23 2.81 27.52
C LEU A 256 -30.14 3.89 28.09
N PRO A 257 -30.60 3.76 29.35
CA PRO A 257 -31.35 4.83 30.02
C PRO A 257 -30.59 6.16 30.00
N LYS A 258 -31.33 7.27 30.08
CA LYS A 258 -30.74 8.61 30.23
C LYS A 258 -29.68 8.59 31.32
N ARG A 259 -28.56 9.29 31.09
CA ARG A 259 -27.60 9.53 32.17
C ARG A 259 -28.34 10.27 33.27
N VAL A 260 -28.33 9.71 34.47
CA VAL A 260 -28.70 10.47 35.66
C VAL A 260 -27.55 11.46 35.86
N VAL A 261 -27.74 12.69 35.39
CA VAL A 261 -26.89 13.79 35.84
C VAL A 261 -27.34 14.02 37.28
N GLU A 262 -26.57 13.49 38.23
CA GLU A 262 -26.67 13.94 39.60
C GLU A 262 -26.11 15.36 39.61
N GLU A 263 -26.95 16.33 39.27
CA GLU A 263 -26.70 17.72 39.60
C GLU A 263 -26.62 17.77 41.12
N THR A 264 -25.40 17.74 41.66
CA THR A 264 -25.20 18.14 43.05
C THR A 264 -25.76 19.55 43.13
N PRO A 265 -26.80 19.81 43.93
CA PRO A 265 -27.35 21.15 44.03
C PRO A 265 -26.21 22.08 44.45
N SER A 266 -25.88 23.03 43.59
CA SER A 266 -25.07 24.17 44.01
C SER A 266 -25.93 24.90 45.04
N THR A 267 -25.67 24.65 46.32
CA THR A 267 -26.29 25.36 47.44
C THR A 267 -25.95 26.82 47.28
N ASN A 268 -26.88 27.58 46.72
CA ASN A 268 -26.76 29.00 46.55
C ASN A 268 -27.18 29.71 47.85
N ILE A 269 -26.26 30.55 48.33
CA ILE A 269 -26.50 31.88 48.91
C ILE A 269 -26.85 31.93 50.42
N ILE A 270 -25.87 32.36 51.21
CA ILE A 270 -26.08 33.36 52.28
C ILE A 270 -25.40 34.64 51.79
N PRO A 271 -26.10 35.77 51.66
CA PRO A 271 -25.46 37.07 51.51
C PRO A 271 -25.29 37.68 52.89
N ASN A 272 -24.07 38.07 53.26
CA ASN A 272 -23.93 39.20 54.17
C ASN A 272 -22.74 40.08 53.75
N PRO A 273 -22.88 41.41 53.80
CA PRO A 273 -21.92 42.35 53.23
C PRO A 273 -20.89 42.81 54.28
N GLU A 274 -19.80 43.42 53.77
CA GLU A 274 -18.82 44.29 54.47
C GLU A 274 -17.82 43.56 55.39
N ASP A 275 -16.51 43.80 55.44
CA ASP A 275 -15.54 44.67 54.75
C ASP A 275 -14.11 44.25 55.23
N VAL A 276 -13.04 44.58 54.49
CA VAL A 276 -11.59 44.63 54.88
C VAL A 276 -10.89 43.28 55.24
N THR A 277 -9.80 42.78 54.64
CA THR A 277 -8.45 43.38 54.43
C THR A 277 -7.57 42.44 53.57
N LEU A 278 -6.54 43.03 52.96
CA LEU A 278 -5.39 42.46 52.25
C LEU A 278 -4.47 41.68 53.22
N ASP A 279 -3.96 40.49 52.84
CA ASP A 279 -2.52 40.14 52.85
C ASP A 279 -2.23 38.64 52.56
N GLU A 280 -1.45 38.45 51.48
CA GLU A 280 -0.28 37.57 51.31
C GLU A 280 -0.22 36.18 52.00
N VAL A 281 -0.38 35.09 51.21
CA VAL A 281 0.24 33.78 51.53
C VAL A 281 0.76 33.05 50.28
N THR A 282 2.08 33.12 50.14
CA THR A 282 3.08 32.24 49.52
C THR A 282 2.64 30.81 49.16
N TRP A 283 2.70 30.45 47.87
CA TRP A 283 2.59 29.06 47.38
C TRP A 283 3.98 28.39 47.34
N LYS A 284 4.23 27.43 48.23
CA LYS A 284 5.34 26.46 48.12
C LYS A 284 4.85 25.20 47.38
N PRO A 285 5.52 24.75 46.30
CA PRO A 285 5.22 23.45 45.70
C PRO A 285 5.91 22.32 46.47
N ASN A 286 5.14 21.27 46.81
CA ASN A 286 5.62 20.06 47.46
C ASN A 286 6.57 19.27 46.57
N LYS A 287 7.75 18.94 47.14
CA LYS A 287 8.70 17.94 46.64
C LYS A 287 8.16 16.54 46.92
N SER A 288 8.28 15.62 45.97
CA SER A 288 8.28 14.18 46.25
C SER A 288 9.31 13.48 45.37
N ALA A 289 10.38 13.08 46.06
CA ALA A 289 11.37 12.04 45.83
C ALA A 289 11.73 11.61 44.38
N ALA A 290 12.94 11.99 44.00
CA ALA A 290 13.76 11.26 43.04
C ALA A 290 14.50 10.13 43.77
N THR A 291 14.51 8.93 43.18
CA THR A 291 15.45 7.85 43.53
C THR A 291 16.15 7.42 42.24
N THR A 292 17.47 7.32 42.27
CA THR A 292 18.30 7.02 41.10
C THR A 292 19.37 5.97 41.47
N ILE A 293 19.72 5.14 40.48
CA ILE A 293 20.99 4.37 40.25
C ILE A 293 21.09 2.98 40.96
N PRO A 294 21.69 1.88 40.40
CA PRO A 294 22.55 1.68 39.17
C PRO A 294 22.24 0.43 38.26
N PRO A 295 22.95 0.27 37.11
CA PRO A 295 23.18 -1.00 36.38
C PRO A 295 24.65 -1.52 36.54
N PRO A 296 25.13 -2.55 35.81
CA PRO A 296 24.63 -3.93 35.56
C PRO A 296 25.69 -5.02 35.90
N SER A 297 25.35 -6.32 35.83
CA SER A 297 26.33 -7.44 35.63
C SER A 297 25.66 -8.77 35.21
N PRO A 298 26.39 -9.71 34.55
CA PRO A 298 25.83 -10.66 33.59
C PRO A 298 25.86 -12.14 34.04
N SER A 299 24.91 -12.95 33.52
CA SER A 299 24.93 -14.43 33.34
C SER A 299 23.49 -14.84 32.97
N SER A 300 23.17 -15.77 32.07
CA SER A 300 23.78 -17.05 31.73
C SER A 300 23.27 -17.50 30.35
N ALA A 301 24.11 -18.23 29.63
CA ALA A 301 23.86 -18.75 28.30
C ALA A 301 22.93 -19.99 28.32
N ALA A 302 21.89 -19.97 27.50
CA ALA A 302 21.17 -21.16 27.07
C ALA A 302 21.42 -21.32 25.56
N GLN A 303 22.09 -22.42 25.19
CA GLN A 303 22.42 -22.75 23.81
C GLN A 303 21.17 -23.20 23.05
N SER A 304 20.73 -22.42 22.07
CA SER A 304 19.76 -22.83 21.03
C SER A 304 20.51 -23.53 19.89
N PRO A 305 19.98 -24.62 19.31
CA PRO A 305 20.64 -25.31 18.20
C PRO A 305 20.65 -24.40 16.96
N THR A 306 21.83 -24.16 16.40
CA THR A 306 22.03 -23.28 15.24
C THR A 306 21.42 -23.88 13.98
N VAL A 307 20.68 -23.04 13.26
CA VAL A 307 19.99 -23.29 11.97
C VAL A 307 20.89 -23.95 10.92
N GLU A 308 22.21 -23.77 11.04
CA GLU A 308 23.24 -24.38 10.19
C GLU A 308 23.18 -25.94 10.18
N ASN A 309 22.82 -26.56 11.31
CA ASN A 309 22.73 -28.02 11.40
C ASN A 309 21.48 -28.59 10.70
N MET A 310 20.37 -27.83 10.67
CA MET A 310 19.17 -28.23 9.93
C MET A 310 19.37 -28.07 8.42
N LEU A 311 20.04 -27.00 7.99
CA LEU A 311 20.32 -26.78 6.57
C LEU A 311 21.27 -27.83 5.99
N ARG A 312 22.31 -28.22 6.74
CA ARG A 312 23.23 -29.29 6.33
C ARG A 312 22.55 -30.65 6.21
N SER A 313 21.62 -30.97 7.12
CA SER A 313 20.86 -32.22 7.06
C SER A 313 19.96 -32.30 5.81
N LEU A 314 19.35 -31.17 5.43
CA LEU A 314 18.49 -31.07 4.24
C LEU A 314 19.28 -31.16 2.93
N LEU A 315 20.46 -30.53 2.88
CA LEU A 315 21.36 -30.56 1.71
C LEU A 315 21.93 -31.95 1.47
N VAL A 316 22.31 -32.67 2.53
CA VAL A 316 22.75 -34.07 2.43
C VAL A 316 21.60 -34.97 1.95
N GLY A 317 20.37 -34.74 2.42
CA GLY A 317 19.19 -35.47 1.95
C GLY A 317 18.93 -35.27 0.45
N LEU A 318 19.01 -34.02 -0.04
CA LEU A 318 18.81 -33.68 -1.45
C LEU A 318 19.89 -34.26 -2.36
N LEU A 319 21.15 -34.26 -1.92
CA LEU A 319 22.26 -34.82 -2.69
C LEU A 319 22.16 -36.35 -2.82
N ILE A 320 21.74 -37.04 -1.76
CA ILE A 320 21.51 -38.49 -1.80
C ILE A 320 20.37 -38.81 -2.76
N TRP A 321 19.28 -38.04 -2.71
CA TRP A 321 18.11 -38.28 -3.57
C TRP A 321 18.43 -38.02 -5.05
N GLY A 322 19.19 -36.96 -5.34
CA GLY A 322 19.69 -36.68 -6.68
C GLY A 322 20.56 -37.81 -7.25
N PHE A 323 21.43 -38.41 -6.42
CA PHE A 323 22.26 -39.53 -6.83
C PHE A 323 21.44 -40.80 -7.15
N VAL A 324 20.39 -41.08 -6.38
CA VAL A 324 19.50 -42.22 -6.62
C VAL A 324 18.75 -42.06 -7.95
N VAL A 325 18.25 -40.86 -8.25
CA VAL A 325 17.56 -40.56 -9.52
C VAL A 325 18.51 -40.70 -10.72
N LEU A 326 19.76 -40.27 -10.56
CA LEU A 326 20.77 -40.33 -11.61
C LEU A 326 21.20 -41.77 -11.91
N ILE A 327 21.36 -42.61 -10.88
CA ILE A 327 21.61 -44.05 -11.04
C ILE A 327 20.41 -44.74 -11.69
N ALA A 328 19.18 -44.44 -11.27
CA ALA A 328 17.97 -45.01 -11.87
C ALA A 328 17.84 -44.65 -13.36
N SER A 329 18.26 -43.44 -13.75
CA SER A 329 18.21 -42.97 -15.14
C SER A 329 19.25 -43.65 -16.03
N ILE A 330 20.40 -44.07 -15.48
CA ILE A 330 21.44 -44.79 -16.22
C ILE A 330 21.08 -46.28 -16.39
N VAL A 331 20.33 -46.87 -15.46
CA VAL A 331 19.90 -48.28 -15.54
C VAL A 331 18.73 -48.47 -16.52
N ILE A 332 18.03 -47.40 -16.90
CA ILE A 332 16.87 -47.43 -17.81
C ILE A 332 17.26 -47.12 -19.28
N LEU A 333 18.55 -46.84 -19.56
CA LEU A 333 19.04 -46.49 -20.90
C LEU A 333 19.72 -47.67 -21.62
#